data_AF-A0AAW9JPV2-F1
#
_entry.id   AF-A0AAW9JPV2-F1
#
_cell.length_a   1.000
_cell.length_b   1.000
_cell.length_c   1.000
_cell.angle_alpha   90.00
_cell.angle_beta   90.00
_cell.angle_gamma   90.00
#
_symmetry.space_group_name_H-M   'P 1'
#
loop_
_entity.id
_entity.type
_entity.pdbx_description
1 polymer ?
#
loop_
_entity_poly.entity_id
_entity_poly.type
_entity_poly.pdbx_seq_one_letter_code
_entity_poly.pdbx_strand_id
1 'polypeptide(L)'
;MKKNALFFISVVLLFSIGIHLEKWVAGDYSKLRLTDTVLATSLSKQKPASDSSTKDDENTLTLMTDENIELRHPLKRFEESSTQNFSWRNLEPAVLVDEKTNHFILQSGKIYLYPNPKSPVYPNYKQYLHYMAISRQTVKSQGKLWYQVAFPDEVIGWVSEDQVVMHNEDYYFYQTGGAQPNLSKVEQLNIEVSIRQKRVYVKSGETTIYTMLCQTAREGYSTPTGNYAVNTYRANSFWSTFGGADYAVGWKDGGLYLFHSVDKETAKGPYAKSQGLKLGVTGSGVSHGCIQLAIPDAKWFFEQLPTGTPVTIRA
;
A
#
# COMPACT_ATOMS: atom_id res chain seq x y z
N MET A 1 -61.34 6.81 -37.01
CA MET A 1 -61.51 5.34 -36.95
C MET A 1 -60.14 4.67 -37.08
N LYS A 2 -59.70 3.94 -36.04
CA LYS A 2 -58.93 2.65 -35.99
C LYS A 2 -57.62 2.52 -36.82
N LYS A 3 -56.48 1.94 -36.40
CA LYS A 3 -55.97 1.15 -35.22
C LYS A 3 -54.41 1.04 -35.42
N ASN A 4 -53.54 1.21 -34.41
CA ASN A 4 -52.79 0.21 -33.58
C ASN A 4 -52.09 -0.94 -34.38
N ALA A 5 -50.86 -1.46 -34.14
CA ALA A 5 -49.87 -1.41 -33.03
C ALA A 5 -48.69 -2.43 -33.25
N LEU A 6 -47.56 -2.30 -32.49
CA LEU A 6 -46.55 -3.33 -32.02
C LEU A 6 -45.55 -3.97 -33.06
N PHE A 7 -44.30 -4.45 -32.82
CA PHE A 7 -43.30 -4.60 -31.71
C PHE A 7 -41.94 -5.17 -32.25
N PHE A 8 -40.79 -4.83 -31.61
CA PHE A 8 -39.57 -5.62 -31.22
C PHE A 8 -38.47 -6.25 -32.17
N ILE A 9 -37.21 -5.81 -31.91
CA ILE A 9 -35.94 -6.50 -31.49
C ILE A 9 -35.30 -7.70 -32.27
N SER A 10 -33.95 -7.58 -32.39
CA SER A 10 -32.85 -8.59 -32.40
C SER A 10 -32.21 -9.03 -33.73
N VAL A 11 -30.87 -8.91 -33.80
CA VAL A 11 -30.01 -9.73 -34.66
C VAL A 11 -28.80 -10.21 -33.84
N VAL A 12 -28.73 -11.53 -33.66
CA VAL A 12 -27.56 -12.34 -33.29
C VAL A 12 -27.46 -13.43 -34.36
N LEU A 13 -26.22 -13.79 -34.77
CA LEU A 13 -25.70 -15.04 -35.39
C LEU A 13 -24.65 -14.69 -36.48
N LEU A 14 -23.56 -15.41 -36.78
CA LEU A 14 -22.75 -16.51 -36.20
C LEU A 14 -21.61 -16.82 -37.24
N PHE A 15 -20.55 -17.54 -36.80
CA PHE A 15 -19.45 -18.25 -37.55
C PHE A 15 -18.27 -17.43 -38.11
N SER A 16 -17.00 -17.81 -37.92
CA SER A 16 -16.35 -19.12 -38.21
C SER A 16 -15.16 -19.44 -37.25
N ILE A 17 -15.11 -20.63 -36.62
CA ILE A 17 -14.36 -21.88 -36.95
C ILE A 17 -12.83 -21.82 -36.73
N GLY A 18 -12.35 -22.66 -35.80
CA GLY A 18 -10.94 -23.03 -35.61
C GLY A 18 -10.77 -24.11 -34.51
N ILE A 19 -10.54 -25.34 -34.95
CA ILE A 19 -10.48 -26.63 -34.22
C ILE A 19 -9.22 -26.77 -33.34
N HIS A 20 -9.31 -27.30 -32.10
CA HIS A 20 -8.75 -28.62 -31.69
C HIS A 20 -8.93 -28.92 -30.18
N LEU A 21 -9.45 -30.12 -29.89
CA LEU A 21 -9.47 -30.77 -28.58
C LEU A 21 -8.36 -31.83 -28.46
N GLU A 22 -8.03 -32.14 -27.20
CA GLU A 22 -7.23 -33.25 -26.64
C GLU A 22 -5.71 -33.07 -26.44
N LYS A 23 -5.26 -32.98 -25.18
CA LYS A 23 -4.86 -34.15 -24.37
C LYS A 23 -4.49 -33.74 -22.94
N TRP A 24 -5.03 -34.49 -21.98
CA TRP A 24 -4.59 -34.53 -20.59
C TRP A 24 -3.22 -35.22 -20.48
N VAL A 25 -2.27 -34.60 -19.77
CA VAL A 25 -1.17 -35.30 -19.11
C VAL A 25 -1.03 -34.72 -17.71
N ALA A 26 -1.29 -35.58 -16.72
CA ALA A 26 -0.95 -35.34 -15.32
C ALA A 26 0.58 -35.35 -15.17
N GLY A 27 1.14 -34.27 -14.63
CA GLY A 27 2.55 -34.12 -14.32
C GLY A 27 2.78 -34.15 -12.80
N ASP A 28 3.46 -35.21 -12.37
CA ASP A 28 3.95 -35.52 -11.04
C ASP A 28 4.83 -34.39 -10.45
N TYR A 29 4.40 -33.79 -9.33
CA TYR A 29 5.23 -32.88 -8.53
C TYR A 29 5.96 -33.66 -7.44
N SER A 30 6.93 -34.47 -7.86
CA SER A 30 7.95 -35.01 -6.98
C SER A 30 9.33 -34.72 -7.54
N LYS A 31 10.12 -33.98 -6.77
CA LYS A 31 11.54 -33.57 -6.93
C LYS A 31 11.76 -32.10 -7.26
N LEU A 32 11.82 -31.29 -6.21
CA LEU A 32 12.81 -30.22 -6.10
C LEU A 32 13.51 -30.41 -4.76
N ARG A 33 14.74 -30.96 -4.82
CA ARG A 33 15.64 -31.09 -3.68
C ARG A 33 16.32 -29.75 -3.43
N LEU A 34 16.36 -29.36 -2.16
CA LEU A 34 17.32 -28.41 -1.61
C LEU A 34 18.75 -28.91 -1.83
N THR A 35 19.61 -28.06 -2.38
CA THR A 35 21.05 -27.83 -2.11
C THR A 35 21.48 -26.73 -3.12
N ASP A 36 22.34 -25.74 -2.87
CA ASP A 36 23.56 -25.72 -2.08
C ASP A 36 23.86 -24.31 -1.54
N THR A 37 24.29 -24.32 -0.29
CA THR A 37 25.27 -23.43 0.36
C THR A 37 26.51 -23.23 -0.51
N VAL A 38 27.00 -22.00 -0.66
CA VAL A 38 28.43 -21.77 -0.94
C VAL A 38 29.00 -20.81 0.10
N LEU A 39 29.72 -21.43 1.04
CA LEU A 39 30.66 -20.81 1.94
C LEU A 39 31.90 -20.38 1.16
N ALA A 40 32.50 -19.26 1.58
CA ALA A 40 33.75 -18.73 1.08
C ALA A 40 34.93 -19.70 1.20
N THR A 41 35.89 -19.62 0.27
CA THR A 41 37.32 -19.72 0.61
C THR A 41 38.22 -19.11 -0.48
N SER A 42 39.26 -18.45 0.00
CA SER A 42 40.33 -17.71 -0.66
C SER A 42 41.19 -18.51 -1.64
N LEU A 43 41.79 -17.83 -2.63
CA LEU A 43 43.14 -18.13 -3.09
C LEU A 43 43.87 -16.85 -3.56
N SER A 44 45.03 -16.66 -2.95
CA SER A 44 46.02 -15.60 -3.11
C SER A 44 46.90 -15.73 -4.37
N LYS A 45 47.62 -14.64 -4.68
CA LYS A 45 48.82 -14.43 -5.55
C LYS A 45 48.46 -13.57 -6.78
N GLN A 46 49.19 -12.52 -7.17
CA GLN A 46 50.56 -12.08 -6.87
C GLN A 46 50.72 -10.61 -7.30
N LYS A 47 51.50 -9.83 -6.53
CA LYS A 47 52.10 -8.54 -6.93
C LYS A 47 53.36 -8.81 -7.78
N PRO A 48 53.84 -7.85 -8.57
CA PRO A 48 55.10 -7.22 -8.18
C PRO A 48 55.12 -5.69 -8.30
N ALA A 49 56.06 -5.12 -7.57
CA ALA A 49 56.23 -3.71 -7.24
C ALA A 49 57.19 -2.98 -8.19
N SER A 50 57.07 -1.65 -8.23
CA SER A 50 58.14 -0.63 -8.28
C SER A 50 57.47 0.73 -8.43
N ASP A 51 57.99 1.90 -8.04
CA ASP A 51 58.81 2.34 -6.91
C ASP A 51 58.71 3.89 -6.92
N SER A 52 59.10 4.55 -5.82
CA SER A 52 59.42 6.00 -5.68
C SER A 52 58.30 7.07 -5.50
N SER A 53 58.22 7.56 -4.25
CA SER A 53 58.29 8.97 -3.77
C SER A 53 58.16 10.15 -4.77
N THR A 54 57.57 11.32 -4.53
CA THR A 54 57.48 12.24 -3.36
C THR A 54 56.54 13.41 -3.72
N LYS A 55 55.85 13.98 -2.71
CA LYS A 55 55.59 15.42 -2.43
C LYS A 55 54.76 16.35 -3.35
N ASP A 56 53.81 16.98 -2.66
CA ASP A 56 53.42 18.41 -2.61
C ASP A 56 52.60 19.06 -3.77
N ASP A 57 51.35 19.38 -3.38
CA ASP A 57 50.60 20.64 -3.54
C ASP A 57 50.04 21.16 -4.89
N GLU A 58 48.88 21.78 -4.71
CA GLU A 58 48.16 22.76 -5.55
C GLU A 58 47.06 22.28 -6.52
N ASN A 59 45.83 22.29 -5.97
CA ASN A 59 44.76 23.19 -6.39
C ASN A 59 44.33 23.17 -7.86
N THR A 60 43.33 22.34 -8.18
CA THR A 60 42.44 22.58 -9.31
C THR A 60 40.98 22.41 -8.90
N LEU A 61 40.36 23.56 -8.67
CA LEU A 61 38.92 23.78 -8.52
C LEU A 61 38.20 23.20 -9.76
N THR A 62 37.44 22.12 -9.60
CA THR A 62 36.51 21.66 -10.63
C THR A 62 35.13 21.49 -10.01
N LEU A 63 34.26 22.45 -10.37
CA LEU A 63 32.80 22.47 -10.36
C LEU A 63 32.11 21.24 -9.75
N MET A 64 31.60 21.40 -8.52
CA MET A 64 30.60 20.52 -7.95
C MET A 64 29.25 20.80 -8.62
N THR A 65 28.73 19.83 -9.36
CA THR A 65 27.34 19.77 -9.79
C THR A 65 26.72 18.47 -9.28
N ASP A 66 25.51 18.61 -8.74
CA ASP A 66 24.51 17.60 -8.40
C ASP A 66 24.73 16.77 -7.12
N GLU A 67 24.35 17.39 -5.99
CA GLU A 67 23.84 16.67 -4.81
C GLU A 67 22.56 15.90 -5.18
N ASN A 68 22.70 14.62 -5.51
CA ASN A 68 21.61 13.66 -5.38
C ASN A 68 21.39 13.36 -3.89
N ILE A 69 20.39 14.03 -3.31
CA ILE A 69 19.85 13.72 -1.98
C ILE A 69 19.19 12.33 -2.04
N GLU A 70 19.97 11.28 -1.75
CA GLU A 70 19.41 9.99 -1.39
C GLU A 70 18.67 10.12 -0.04
N LEU A 71 17.36 9.90 -0.04
CA LEU A 71 16.56 9.64 1.16
C LEU A 71 17.04 8.34 1.81
N ARG A 72 18.09 8.43 2.62
CA ARG A 72 18.64 7.29 3.38
C ARG A 72 17.77 7.02 4.59
N HIS A 73 17.08 5.87 4.59
CA HIS A 73 16.29 5.37 5.70
C HIS A 73 17.09 5.30 7.03
N PRO A 74 16.49 5.66 8.18
CA PRO A 74 17.16 5.64 9.49
C PRO A 74 17.64 4.26 9.95
N LEU A 75 17.11 3.17 9.35
CA LEU A 75 17.40 1.80 9.77
C LEU A 75 18.86 1.35 9.51
N LYS A 76 19.60 2.02 8.62
CA LYS A 76 21.01 1.65 8.29
C LYS A 76 22.08 2.34 9.13
N ARG A 77 21.75 3.36 9.94
CA ARG A 77 22.77 4.19 10.62
C ARG A 77 23.12 3.73 12.05
N PHE A 78 22.45 2.72 12.58
CA PHE A 78 22.61 2.34 14.00
C PHE A 78 23.52 1.12 14.26
N GLU A 79 24.19 0.56 13.24
CA GLU A 79 25.09 -0.58 13.43
C GLU A 79 26.50 -0.21 13.94
N GLU A 80 26.89 1.07 13.99
CA GLU A 80 28.29 1.44 14.29
C GLU A 80 28.54 2.22 15.60
N SER A 81 27.55 2.36 16.51
CA SER A 81 27.83 2.96 17.83
C SER A 81 27.05 2.32 18.97
N SER A 82 27.45 1.13 19.40
CA SER A 82 27.19 0.70 20.78
C SER A 82 28.27 -0.24 21.30
N THR A 83 29.38 0.33 21.77
CA THR A 83 30.19 -0.31 22.81
C THR A 83 29.47 -0.20 24.15
N GLN A 84 28.31 -0.86 24.27
CA GLN A 84 27.73 -1.29 25.54
C GLN A 84 27.07 -2.65 25.31
N ASN A 85 27.60 -3.65 25.99
CA ASN A 85 27.28 -5.08 25.90
C ASN A 85 25.76 -5.39 25.90
N PHE A 86 25.11 -5.36 24.73
CA PHE A 86 23.81 -6.00 24.52
C PHE A 86 24.08 -7.42 24.00
N SER A 87 23.95 -8.41 24.88
CA SER A 87 24.15 -9.82 24.51
C SER A 87 22.96 -10.31 23.67
N TRP A 88 23.16 -10.41 22.36
CA TRP A 88 22.21 -10.98 21.40
C TRP A 88 21.93 -12.49 21.62
N ARG A 89 22.64 -13.17 22.53
CA ARG A 89 22.69 -14.63 22.65
C ARG A 89 21.44 -15.33 23.24
N ASN A 90 20.41 -14.59 23.64
CA ASN A 90 19.19 -15.17 24.25
C ASN A 90 17.90 -14.85 23.49
N LEU A 91 17.99 -14.41 22.23
CA LEU A 91 16.83 -14.08 21.39
C LEU A 91 16.96 -14.81 20.07
N GLU A 92 16.71 -16.11 20.07
CA GLU A 92 16.22 -16.76 18.86
C GLU A 92 14.69 -16.73 18.92
N PRO A 93 14.03 -15.71 18.34
CA PRO A 93 12.59 -15.77 18.18
C PRO A 93 12.29 -17.01 17.32
N ALA A 94 11.37 -17.85 17.79
CA ALA A 94 10.77 -18.84 16.90
C ALA A 94 10.00 -18.05 15.83
N VAL A 95 10.59 -17.94 14.64
CA VAL A 95 9.97 -17.25 13.52
C VAL A 95 8.84 -18.15 13.03
N LEU A 96 7.62 -17.77 13.37
CA LEU A 96 6.43 -18.35 12.76
C LEU A 96 6.13 -17.48 11.54
N VAL A 97 6.74 -17.80 10.40
CA VAL A 97 6.37 -17.15 9.14
C VAL A 97 4.95 -17.63 8.80
N ASP A 98 3.95 -16.89 9.27
CA ASP A 98 2.61 -16.98 8.74
C ASP A 98 2.63 -16.29 7.37
N GLU A 99 2.38 -17.05 6.30
CA GLU A 99 2.27 -16.50 4.94
C GLU A 99 1.06 -15.56 4.81
N LYS A 100 0.10 -15.61 5.76
CA LYS A 100 -1.06 -14.73 5.76
C LYS A 100 -0.69 -13.34 6.27
N THR A 101 -0.88 -12.34 5.41
CA THR A 101 -0.83 -10.93 5.83
C THR A 101 -1.98 -10.65 6.80
N ASN A 102 -1.65 -10.28 8.04
CA ASN A 102 -2.64 -9.86 9.01
C ASN A 102 -2.91 -8.37 8.87
N HIS A 103 -4.16 -7.93 9.06
CA HIS A 103 -4.56 -6.53 9.15
C HIS A 103 -5.01 -6.27 10.57
N PHE A 104 -4.52 -5.19 11.17
CA PHE A 104 -4.84 -4.87 12.55
C PHE A 104 -4.82 -3.37 12.82
N ILE A 105 -5.58 -2.98 13.83
CA ILE A 105 -5.55 -1.62 14.38
C ILE A 105 -4.77 -1.65 15.69
N LEU A 106 -3.80 -0.74 15.81
CA LEU A 106 -3.10 -0.48 17.07
C LEU A 106 -4.02 0.31 18.01
N GLN A 107 -4.54 -0.33 19.06
CA GLN A 107 -5.47 0.33 19.97
C GLN A 107 -4.77 1.16 21.04
N SER A 108 -3.64 0.68 21.54
CA SER A 108 -2.88 1.32 22.60
C SER A 108 -1.44 0.83 22.61
N GLY A 109 -0.64 1.32 23.55
CA GLY A 109 0.71 0.80 23.79
C GLY A 109 1.79 1.54 23.01
N LYS A 110 2.82 0.82 22.56
CA LYS A 110 4.06 1.33 21.97
C LYS A 110 4.44 0.44 20.78
N ILE A 111 5.01 1.06 19.74
CA ILE A 111 5.67 0.33 18.67
C ILE A 111 7.14 0.18 19.04
N TYR A 112 7.66 -1.04 19.02
CA TYR A 112 9.04 -1.36 19.39
C TYR A 112 9.88 -1.61 18.14
N LEU A 113 11.17 -1.26 18.15
CA LEU A 113 12.04 -1.51 17.00
C LEU A 113 12.30 -3.01 16.77
N TYR A 114 12.14 -3.82 17.81
CA TYR A 114 12.34 -5.27 17.80
C TYR A 114 11.24 -5.95 18.62
N PRO A 115 10.89 -7.22 18.35
CA PRO A 115 9.80 -7.95 19.01
C PRO A 115 10.18 -8.37 20.44
N ASN A 116 10.39 -7.39 21.31
CA ASN A 116 10.83 -7.53 22.69
C ASN A 116 10.38 -6.30 23.50
N PRO A 117 9.75 -6.47 24.69
CA PRO A 117 9.24 -5.33 25.46
C PRO A 117 10.34 -4.43 26.04
N LYS A 118 11.60 -4.88 26.06
CA LYS A 118 12.77 -4.10 26.47
C LYS A 118 13.45 -3.37 25.29
N SER A 119 12.94 -3.55 24.07
CA SER A 119 13.47 -2.89 22.87
C SER A 119 13.23 -1.37 22.91
N PRO A 120 14.08 -0.55 22.27
CA PRO A 120 13.77 0.85 22.04
C PRO A 120 12.42 1.02 21.34
N VAL A 121 11.74 2.12 21.68
CA VAL A 121 10.44 2.48 21.12
C VAL A 121 10.65 3.25 19.82
N TYR A 122 9.84 2.96 18.80
CA TYR A 122 9.85 3.71 17.56
C TYR A 122 9.52 5.20 17.82
N PRO A 123 10.34 6.14 17.33
CA PRO A 123 10.09 7.57 17.51
C PRO A 123 8.71 7.97 16.97
N ASN A 124 8.02 8.87 17.66
CA ASN A 124 6.71 9.39 17.26
C ASN A 124 5.61 8.34 17.03
N TYR A 125 5.76 7.11 17.55
CA TYR A 125 4.81 6.01 17.33
C TYR A 125 3.33 6.37 17.59
N LYS A 126 3.07 7.34 18.48
CA LYS A 126 1.72 7.78 18.85
C LYS A 126 0.89 8.26 17.66
N GLN A 127 1.53 8.78 16.62
CA GLN A 127 0.82 9.22 15.41
C GLN A 127 0.16 8.06 14.66
N TYR A 128 0.66 6.83 14.84
CA TYR A 128 0.14 5.61 14.19
C TYR A 128 -0.88 4.87 15.05
N LEU A 129 -1.26 5.40 16.22
CA LEU A 129 -2.37 4.83 16.98
C LEU A 129 -3.65 4.94 16.15
N HIS A 130 -4.44 3.87 16.17
CA HIS A 130 -5.66 3.71 15.39
C HIS A 130 -5.48 3.61 13.87
N TYR A 131 -4.24 3.51 13.36
CA TYR A 131 -4.00 3.26 11.94
C TYR A 131 -4.28 1.78 11.62
N MET A 132 -4.78 1.53 10.41
CA MET A 132 -4.86 0.18 9.86
C MET A 132 -3.47 -0.23 9.36
N ALA A 133 -2.81 -1.11 10.11
CA ALA A 133 -1.51 -1.67 9.78
C ALA A 133 -1.62 -3.10 9.24
N ILE A 134 -0.56 -3.55 8.59
CA ILE A 134 -0.39 -4.93 8.14
C ILE A 134 0.78 -5.60 8.87
N SER A 135 0.63 -6.89 9.16
CA SER A 135 1.73 -7.76 9.58
C SER A 135 2.17 -8.60 8.41
N ARG A 136 3.41 -8.41 7.96
CA ARG A 136 4.08 -9.28 6.98
C ARG A 136 4.89 -10.39 7.65
N GLN A 137 5.14 -10.25 8.95
CA GLN A 137 5.91 -11.20 9.74
C GLN A 137 5.32 -11.30 11.14
N THR A 138 5.17 -12.53 11.61
CA THR A 138 4.75 -12.84 12.97
C THR A 138 5.86 -13.62 13.65
N VAL A 139 6.16 -13.31 14.91
CA VAL A 139 7.17 -14.07 15.66
C VAL A 139 6.68 -14.34 17.07
N LYS A 140 7.11 -15.47 17.65
CA LYS A 140 6.90 -15.74 19.07
C LYS A 140 8.15 -15.34 19.85
N SER A 141 8.00 -14.41 20.79
CA SER A 141 9.10 -13.87 21.59
C SER A 141 8.61 -13.52 23.00
N GLN A 142 9.38 -13.92 24.02
CA GLN A 142 9.04 -13.68 25.44
C GLN A 142 7.63 -14.17 25.81
N GLY A 143 7.22 -15.32 25.26
CA GLY A 143 5.91 -15.93 25.53
C GLY A 143 4.71 -15.30 24.82
N LYS A 144 4.90 -14.23 24.04
CA LYS A 144 3.83 -13.56 23.29
C LYS A 144 4.05 -13.67 21.78
N LEU A 145 2.96 -13.57 21.02
CA LEU A 145 3.03 -13.25 19.59
C LEU A 145 3.34 -11.77 19.40
N TRP A 146 4.18 -11.50 18.40
CA TRP A 146 4.55 -10.17 17.95
C TRP A 146 4.26 -10.07 16.47
N TYR A 147 3.62 -8.97 16.09
CA TYR A 147 3.28 -8.62 14.73
C TYR A 147 4.16 -7.49 14.27
N GLN A 148 4.74 -7.63 13.08
CA GLN A 148 5.42 -6.53 12.44
C GLN A 148 4.40 -5.43 12.14
N VAL A 149 4.69 -4.20 12.53
CA VAL A 149 3.91 -3.03 12.11
C VAL A 149 4.47 -2.56 10.78
N ALA A 150 3.73 -2.91 9.73
CA ALA A 150 4.02 -2.47 8.38
C ALA A 150 2.80 -1.80 7.77
N PHE A 151 3.09 -1.14 6.67
CA PHE A 151 2.17 -0.46 5.79
C PHE A 151 2.55 -0.82 4.35
N PRO A 152 1.72 -0.54 3.34
CA PRO A 152 2.10 -0.74 1.95
C PRO A 152 3.47 -0.15 1.60
N ASP A 153 3.78 1.04 2.14
CA ASP A 153 4.93 1.87 1.82
C ASP A 153 6.08 1.82 2.84
N GLU A 154 5.88 1.33 4.06
CA GLU A 154 6.92 1.35 5.10
C GLU A 154 6.78 0.21 6.13
N VAL A 155 7.87 -0.03 6.88
CA VAL A 155 7.89 -0.92 8.05
C VAL A 155 8.46 -0.13 9.21
N ILE A 156 7.75 -0.08 10.33
CA ILE A 156 8.10 0.84 11.43
C ILE A 156 8.39 0.14 12.76
N GLY A 157 8.12 -1.16 12.88
CA GLY A 157 8.54 -1.90 14.07
C GLY A 157 7.65 -3.09 14.37
N TRP A 158 7.39 -3.30 15.66
CA TRP A 158 6.73 -4.49 16.18
C TRP A 158 5.80 -4.13 17.34
N VAL A 159 4.68 -4.83 17.41
CA VAL A 159 3.70 -4.75 18.50
C VAL A 159 3.36 -6.15 18.95
N SER A 160 3.07 -6.30 20.23
CA SER A 160 2.63 -7.58 20.79
C SER A 160 1.12 -7.75 20.65
N GLU A 161 0.67 -9.01 20.69
CA GLU A 161 -0.73 -9.39 20.47
C GLU A 161 -1.75 -8.72 21.39
N ASP A 162 -1.35 -8.26 22.58
CA ASP A 162 -2.18 -7.55 23.54
C ASP A 162 -2.39 -6.06 23.21
N GLN A 163 -1.71 -5.52 22.19
CA GLN A 163 -1.81 -4.11 21.80
C GLN A 163 -2.71 -3.87 20.59
N VAL A 164 -3.17 -4.94 19.92
CA VAL A 164 -3.80 -4.87 18.60
C VAL A 164 -5.18 -5.52 18.59
N VAL A 165 -6.03 -5.07 17.66
CA VAL A 165 -7.26 -5.78 17.28
C VAL A 165 -7.19 -6.15 15.81
N MET A 166 -7.41 -7.44 15.54
CA MET A 166 -7.33 -8.01 14.20
C MET A 166 -8.59 -7.71 13.38
N HIS A 167 -8.38 -7.31 12.14
CA HIS A 167 -9.41 -6.96 11.15
C HIS A 167 -9.14 -7.63 9.79
N ASN A 168 -8.67 -8.88 9.83
CA ASN A 168 -8.23 -9.64 8.64
C ASN A 168 -9.31 -9.79 7.56
N GLU A 169 -10.59 -9.69 7.92
CA GLU A 169 -11.71 -10.02 7.04
C GLU A 169 -12.65 -8.84 6.76
N ASP A 170 -12.42 -7.70 7.43
CA ASP A 170 -13.35 -6.56 7.47
C ASP A 170 -12.67 -5.18 7.56
N TYR A 171 -11.33 -5.07 7.43
CA TYR A 171 -10.60 -3.81 7.62
C TYR A 171 -11.07 -2.62 6.78
N TYR A 172 -11.73 -2.86 5.64
CA TYR A 172 -12.31 -1.82 4.77
C TYR A 172 -13.54 -1.12 5.38
N PHE A 173 -14.07 -1.60 6.52
CA PHE A 173 -15.11 -0.93 7.29
C PHE A 173 -14.58 0.10 8.31
N TYR A 174 -13.26 0.25 8.43
CA TYR A 174 -12.64 1.14 9.43
C TYR A 174 -11.86 2.27 8.76
N GLN A 175 -11.62 3.34 9.52
CA GLN A 175 -10.71 4.41 9.12
C GLN A 175 -9.30 3.84 9.00
N THR A 176 -8.62 4.11 7.88
CA THR A 176 -7.32 3.48 7.63
C THR A 176 -6.12 4.30 8.09
N GLY A 177 -6.30 5.62 8.22
CA GLY A 177 -5.29 6.57 8.70
C GLY A 177 -5.53 7.10 10.11
N GLY A 178 -6.33 6.39 10.93
CA GLY A 178 -6.68 6.83 12.28
C GLY A 178 -7.69 7.99 12.29
N ALA A 179 -7.46 8.99 13.14
CA ALA A 179 -8.40 10.10 13.31
C ALA A 179 -8.40 11.04 12.10
N GLN A 180 -9.56 11.19 11.47
CA GLN A 180 -9.74 12.04 10.29
C GLN A 180 -9.73 13.55 10.66
N PRO A 181 -8.91 14.38 10.02
CA PRO A 181 -8.87 15.82 10.29
C PRO A 181 -10.11 16.55 9.74
N ASN A 182 -10.35 17.77 10.22
CA ASN A 182 -11.36 18.66 9.64
C ASN A 182 -10.78 19.40 8.42
N LEU A 183 -11.16 18.99 7.21
CA LEU A 183 -10.59 19.51 5.97
C LEU A 183 -10.85 21.01 5.74
N SER A 184 -11.93 21.56 6.30
CA SER A 184 -12.24 23.00 6.19
C SER A 184 -11.22 23.90 6.90
N LYS A 185 -10.40 23.33 7.79
CA LYS A 185 -9.37 24.04 8.56
C LYS A 185 -7.95 23.80 8.05
N VAL A 186 -7.80 23.02 6.97
CA VAL A 186 -6.48 22.65 6.45
C VAL A 186 -6.02 23.70 5.45
N GLU A 187 -4.88 24.31 5.74
CA GLU A 187 -4.25 25.25 4.82
C GLU A 187 -3.59 24.50 3.66
N GLN A 188 -3.69 25.06 2.44
CA GLN A 188 -3.11 24.49 1.22
C GLN A 188 -3.44 23.00 1.05
N LEU A 189 -4.71 22.65 1.34
CA LEU A 189 -5.21 21.29 1.23
C LEU A 189 -4.96 20.75 -0.19
N ASN A 190 -4.32 19.59 -0.28
CA ASN A 190 -4.14 18.87 -1.53
C ASN A 190 -4.14 17.36 -1.29
N ILE A 191 -4.48 16.61 -2.34
CA ILE A 191 -4.53 15.16 -2.33
C ILE A 191 -3.44 14.61 -3.25
N GLU A 192 -2.67 13.65 -2.77
CA GLU A 192 -1.76 12.87 -3.59
C GLU A 192 -2.17 11.39 -3.56
N VAL A 193 -2.18 10.75 -4.73
CA VAL A 193 -2.54 9.34 -4.90
C VAL A 193 -1.34 8.62 -5.48
N SER A 194 -0.89 7.58 -4.81
CA SER A 194 0.19 6.71 -5.29
C SER A 194 -0.39 5.38 -5.75
N ILE A 195 -0.37 5.14 -7.06
CA ILE A 195 -0.88 3.91 -7.67
C ILE A 195 -0.02 2.71 -7.21
N ARG A 196 1.31 2.85 -7.22
CA ARG A 196 2.25 1.79 -6.80
C ARG A 196 2.13 1.46 -5.33
N GLN A 197 2.02 2.47 -4.46
CA GLN A 197 1.93 2.24 -3.01
C GLN A 197 0.50 1.94 -2.56
N LYS A 198 -0.51 2.13 -3.41
CA LYS A 198 -1.93 1.95 -3.07
C LYS A 198 -2.34 2.80 -1.86
N ARG A 199 -1.93 4.06 -1.93
CA ARG A 199 -2.16 5.07 -0.90
C ARG A 199 -2.84 6.31 -1.46
N VAL A 200 -3.65 6.94 -0.63
CA VAL A 200 -4.06 8.34 -0.81
C VAL A 200 -3.58 9.15 0.38
N TYR A 201 -2.77 10.16 0.12
CA TYR A 201 -2.24 11.08 1.09
C TYR A 201 -3.05 12.38 1.05
N VAL A 202 -3.54 12.80 2.20
CA VAL A 202 -4.15 14.12 2.40
C VAL A 202 -3.09 15.01 3.01
N LYS A 203 -2.83 16.16 2.38
CA LYS A 203 -1.71 17.03 2.73
C LYS A 203 -2.16 18.44 3.07
N SER A 204 -1.41 19.08 3.96
CA SER A 204 -1.39 20.53 4.17
C SER A 204 -0.08 21.06 3.61
N GLY A 205 -0.12 21.67 2.42
CA GLY A 205 1.09 21.97 1.64
C GLY A 205 1.86 20.67 1.37
N GLU A 206 3.10 20.59 1.86
CA GLU A 206 3.94 19.40 1.70
C GLU A 206 3.80 18.35 2.80
N THR A 207 3.11 18.67 3.90
CA THR A 207 2.99 17.78 5.06
C THR A 207 1.80 16.85 4.90
N THR A 208 2.02 15.54 4.90
CA THR A 208 0.95 14.55 5.00
C THR A 208 0.31 14.59 6.38
N ILE A 209 -1.01 14.82 6.42
CA ILE A 209 -1.80 14.90 7.65
C ILE A 209 -2.76 13.71 7.84
N TYR A 210 -2.99 12.93 6.78
CA TYR A 210 -3.79 11.70 6.84
C TYR A 210 -3.42 10.79 5.67
N THR A 211 -3.39 9.48 5.89
CA THR A 211 -3.04 8.47 4.86
C THR A 211 -4.10 7.39 4.80
N MET A 212 -4.66 7.17 3.62
CA MET A 212 -5.66 6.14 3.37
C MET A 212 -5.09 4.96 2.59
N LEU A 213 -5.62 3.76 2.84
CA LEU A 213 -5.49 2.64 1.91
C LEU A 213 -6.43 2.87 0.72
N CYS A 214 -5.97 2.54 -0.48
CA CYS A 214 -6.81 2.58 -1.66
C CYS A 214 -6.63 1.37 -2.57
N GLN A 215 -7.49 1.28 -3.59
CA GLN A 215 -7.21 0.55 -4.81
C GLN A 215 -7.48 1.39 -6.05
N THR A 216 -6.79 1.02 -7.12
CA THR A 216 -6.82 1.72 -8.41
C THR A 216 -7.14 0.74 -9.54
N ALA A 217 -6.98 1.18 -10.79
CA ALA A 217 -7.33 0.39 -11.96
C ALA A 217 -6.67 -1.01 -11.98
N ARG A 218 -7.45 -2.00 -12.40
CA ARG A 218 -6.94 -3.32 -12.78
C ARG A 218 -6.24 -3.29 -14.13
N GLU A 219 -5.49 -4.34 -14.43
CA GLU A 219 -4.87 -4.53 -15.74
C GLU A 219 -5.89 -4.37 -16.90
N GLY A 220 -5.47 -3.71 -17.98
CA GLY A 220 -6.34 -3.34 -19.09
C GLY A 220 -7.16 -2.06 -18.90
N TYR A 221 -7.14 -1.47 -17.69
CA TYR A 221 -7.71 -0.16 -17.37
C TYR A 221 -6.62 0.77 -16.83
N SER A 222 -6.90 2.07 -16.77
CA SER A 222 -5.95 3.06 -16.25
C SER A 222 -6.62 4.03 -15.28
N THR A 223 -5.94 4.25 -14.15
CA THR A 223 -6.14 5.45 -13.34
C THR A 223 -5.15 6.49 -13.89
N PRO A 224 -5.62 7.52 -14.62
CA PRO A 224 -4.73 8.39 -15.37
C PRO A 224 -3.87 9.21 -14.41
N THR A 225 -2.55 9.16 -14.61
CA THR A 225 -1.59 9.98 -13.85
C THR A 225 -1.71 11.45 -14.25
N GLY A 226 -1.21 12.35 -13.40
CA GLY A 226 -1.20 13.79 -13.67
C GLY A 226 -1.84 14.62 -12.56
N ASN A 227 -2.09 15.89 -12.89
CA ASN A 227 -2.64 16.88 -11.96
C ASN A 227 -4.08 17.23 -12.35
N TYR A 228 -4.96 17.18 -11.36
CA TYR A 228 -6.40 17.35 -11.48
C TYR A 228 -6.93 18.20 -10.33
N ALA A 229 -8.24 18.39 -10.31
CA ALA A 229 -8.93 19.01 -9.19
C ALA A 229 -10.26 18.32 -8.95
N VAL A 230 -10.65 18.24 -7.68
CA VAL A 230 -11.99 17.77 -7.29
C VAL A 230 -13.03 18.61 -8.00
N ASN A 231 -13.95 17.98 -8.71
CA ASN A 231 -15.04 18.65 -9.42
C ASN A 231 -16.32 18.66 -8.56
N THR A 232 -17.41 19.19 -9.11
CA THR A 232 -18.69 19.33 -8.40
C THR A 232 -19.48 18.02 -8.30
N TYR A 233 -19.08 16.94 -8.98
CA TYR A 233 -19.82 15.68 -8.96
C TYR A 233 -19.77 15.01 -7.59
N ARG A 234 -20.94 14.67 -7.07
CA ARG A 234 -21.14 13.94 -5.82
C ARG A 234 -22.31 12.97 -5.97
N ALA A 235 -22.17 11.76 -5.45
CA ALA A 235 -23.28 10.83 -5.33
C ALA A 235 -23.20 10.04 -4.02
N ASN A 236 -24.28 10.02 -3.24
CA ASN A 236 -24.36 9.19 -2.03
C ASN A 236 -24.23 7.70 -2.37
N SER A 237 -24.82 7.29 -3.50
CA SER A 237 -24.80 5.93 -4.04
C SER A 237 -25.01 6.01 -5.55
N PHE A 238 -24.33 5.15 -6.29
CA PHE A 238 -24.53 5.00 -7.74
C PHE A 238 -24.50 3.52 -8.13
N TRP A 239 -25.11 3.20 -9.27
CA TRP A 239 -25.06 1.87 -9.86
C TRP A 239 -25.10 1.96 -11.38
N SER A 240 -24.28 1.15 -12.04
CA SER A 240 -24.15 1.07 -13.50
C SER A 240 -23.88 -0.37 -13.94
N THR A 241 -23.73 -0.58 -15.25
CA THR A 241 -23.30 -1.87 -15.80
C THR A 241 -21.89 -2.28 -15.35
N PHE A 242 -21.06 -1.33 -14.90
CA PHE A 242 -19.71 -1.57 -14.37
C PHE A 242 -19.69 -1.75 -12.84
N GLY A 243 -20.86 -1.90 -12.21
CA GLY A 243 -21.02 -1.96 -10.77
C GLY A 243 -21.40 -0.61 -10.17
N GLY A 244 -21.27 -0.51 -8.85
CA GLY A 244 -21.61 0.70 -8.12
C GLY A 244 -21.13 0.67 -6.67
N ALA A 245 -21.03 1.85 -6.08
CA ALA A 245 -20.48 2.07 -4.76
C ALA A 245 -21.23 3.22 -4.07
N ASP A 246 -20.77 3.58 -2.88
CA ASP A 246 -21.29 4.71 -2.12
C ASP A 246 -20.22 5.81 -1.98
N TYR A 247 -20.69 7.01 -1.59
CA TYR A 247 -19.84 8.16 -1.24
C TYR A 247 -18.87 8.58 -2.34
N ALA A 248 -19.40 8.87 -3.53
CA ALA A 248 -18.61 9.23 -4.69
C ALA A 248 -18.25 10.72 -4.74
N VAL A 249 -16.97 11.02 -5.02
CA VAL A 249 -16.41 12.35 -5.25
C VAL A 249 -15.66 12.39 -6.57
N GLY A 250 -16.11 13.22 -7.52
CA GLY A 250 -15.45 13.33 -8.82
C GLY A 250 -14.17 14.16 -8.79
N TRP A 251 -13.15 13.73 -9.54
CA TRP A 251 -11.88 14.45 -9.68
C TRP A 251 -11.40 14.60 -11.13
N LYS A 252 -12.04 13.94 -12.11
CA LYS A 252 -11.75 14.12 -13.55
C LYS A 252 -12.98 13.81 -14.41
N ASP A 253 -13.02 14.41 -15.61
CA ASP A 253 -14.01 14.19 -16.68
C ASP A 253 -15.47 14.22 -16.21
N GLY A 254 -15.84 15.27 -15.44
CA GLY A 254 -17.23 15.49 -15.04
C GLY A 254 -17.83 14.42 -14.12
N GLY A 255 -17.02 13.55 -13.52
CA GLY A 255 -17.47 12.45 -12.65
C GLY A 255 -17.29 11.05 -13.23
N LEU A 256 -16.56 10.90 -14.35
CA LEU A 256 -16.17 9.57 -14.83
C LEU A 256 -15.12 8.91 -13.92
N TYR A 257 -14.22 9.71 -13.34
CA TYR A 257 -13.23 9.25 -12.38
C TYR A 257 -13.53 9.79 -10.99
N LEU A 258 -13.67 8.85 -10.05
CA LEU A 258 -14.21 9.07 -8.73
C LEU A 258 -13.23 8.59 -7.66
N PHE A 259 -13.23 9.26 -6.51
CA PHE A 259 -13.00 8.60 -5.22
C PHE A 259 -14.34 8.03 -4.76
N HIS A 260 -14.39 6.77 -4.33
CA HIS A 260 -15.61 6.17 -3.77
C HIS A 260 -15.27 5.02 -2.83
N SER A 261 -16.27 4.50 -2.11
CA SER A 261 -16.09 3.30 -1.29
C SER A 261 -15.69 2.09 -2.15
N VAL A 262 -15.32 0.98 -1.53
CA VAL A 262 -15.30 -0.31 -2.23
C VAL A 262 -16.65 -0.56 -2.94
N ASP A 263 -16.62 -1.29 -4.05
CA ASP A 263 -17.83 -1.61 -4.82
C ASP A 263 -18.82 -2.42 -3.98
N LYS A 264 -20.10 -2.39 -4.36
CA LYS A 264 -21.14 -3.26 -3.82
C LYS A 264 -21.36 -4.47 -4.73
N GLU A 265 -21.78 -5.59 -4.13
CA GLU A 265 -22.11 -6.82 -4.87
C GLU A 265 -23.36 -6.62 -5.77
N THR A 266 -24.31 -5.81 -5.31
CA THR A 266 -25.50 -5.40 -6.07
C THR A 266 -25.91 -3.98 -5.71
N ALA A 267 -26.82 -3.36 -6.48
CA ALA A 267 -27.30 -1.99 -6.25
C ALA A 267 -27.80 -1.72 -4.82
N LYS A 268 -28.37 -2.73 -4.17
CA LYS A 268 -28.88 -2.68 -2.78
C LYS A 268 -28.20 -3.70 -1.87
N GLY A 269 -27.09 -4.28 -2.32
CA GLY A 269 -26.39 -5.36 -1.63
C GLY A 269 -25.28 -4.86 -0.70
N PRO A 270 -24.58 -5.78 -0.03
CA PRO A 270 -23.43 -5.44 0.78
C PRO A 270 -22.26 -4.97 -0.08
N TYR A 271 -21.26 -4.37 0.58
CA TYR A 271 -19.96 -4.11 0.00
C TYR A 271 -19.26 -5.42 -0.41
N ALA A 272 -18.60 -5.40 -1.55
CA ALA A 272 -17.93 -6.55 -2.12
C ALA A 272 -16.66 -6.87 -1.33
N LYS A 273 -16.72 -7.93 -0.52
CA LYS A 273 -15.62 -8.34 0.35
C LYS A 273 -14.34 -8.59 -0.44
N SER A 274 -14.45 -9.18 -1.63
CA SER A 274 -13.31 -9.47 -2.52
C SER A 274 -12.55 -8.22 -2.97
N GLN A 275 -13.25 -7.07 -3.08
CA GLN A 275 -12.65 -5.77 -3.39
C GLN A 275 -12.08 -5.14 -2.12
N GLY A 276 -12.83 -5.16 -1.03
CA GLY A 276 -12.40 -4.58 0.25
C GLY A 276 -11.13 -5.20 0.80
N LEU A 277 -10.97 -6.52 0.65
CA LEU A 277 -9.74 -7.23 1.04
C LEU A 277 -8.52 -6.96 0.15
N LYS A 278 -8.66 -6.12 -0.88
CA LYS A 278 -7.54 -5.69 -1.73
C LYS A 278 -7.07 -4.26 -1.45
N LEU A 279 -7.73 -3.48 -0.58
CA LEU A 279 -7.27 -2.13 -0.26
C LEU A 279 -5.84 -2.15 0.29
N GLY A 280 -4.94 -1.35 -0.31
CA GLY A 280 -3.52 -1.33 0.07
C GLY A 280 -2.67 -2.51 -0.41
N VAL A 281 -3.26 -3.54 -1.03
CA VAL A 281 -2.52 -4.67 -1.58
C VAL A 281 -1.82 -4.25 -2.89
N THR A 282 -0.50 -4.28 -2.90
CA THR A 282 0.31 -3.94 -4.08
C THR A 282 0.12 -4.96 -5.21
N GLY A 283 0.14 -4.51 -6.47
CA GLY A 283 -0.05 -5.35 -7.65
C GLY A 283 -1.21 -4.84 -8.53
N SER A 284 -1.78 -5.76 -9.34
CA SER A 284 -2.91 -5.43 -10.20
C SER A 284 -4.09 -4.94 -9.36
N GLY A 285 -4.65 -3.80 -9.74
CA GLY A 285 -5.77 -3.22 -9.05
C GLY A 285 -7.08 -3.96 -9.32
N VAL A 286 -8.19 -3.28 -9.04
CA VAL A 286 -9.53 -3.87 -9.13
C VAL A 286 -10.54 -3.00 -9.86
N SER A 287 -10.29 -1.70 -9.95
CA SER A 287 -11.26 -0.76 -10.49
C SER A 287 -11.13 -0.64 -12.01
N HIS A 288 -12.05 0.09 -12.61
CA HIS A 288 -12.01 0.46 -14.02
C HIS A 288 -11.32 1.82 -14.27
N GLY A 289 -10.70 2.41 -13.24
CA GLY A 289 -10.06 3.74 -13.32
C GLY A 289 -10.21 4.55 -12.05
N CYS A 290 -11.32 4.38 -11.33
CA CYS A 290 -11.59 5.08 -10.06
C CYS A 290 -10.64 4.66 -8.93
N ILE A 291 -10.65 5.45 -7.86
CA ILE A 291 -9.88 5.22 -6.64
C ILE A 291 -10.86 4.74 -5.57
N GLN A 292 -10.76 3.45 -5.24
CA GLN A 292 -11.56 2.81 -4.20
C GLN A 292 -10.93 3.03 -2.84
N LEU A 293 -11.75 3.35 -1.85
CA LEU A 293 -11.35 3.64 -0.47
C LEU A 293 -12.14 2.77 0.53
N ALA A 294 -11.65 2.67 1.76
CA ALA A 294 -12.44 2.15 2.87
C ALA A 294 -13.72 2.98 3.06
N ILE A 295 -14.80 2.38 3.56
CA ILE A 295 -16.11 3.03 3.66
C ILE A 295 -16.03 4.35 4.47
N PRO A 296 -15.42 4.39 5.66
CA PRO A 296 -15.35 5.62 6.45
C PRO A 296 -14.50 6.71 5.79
N ASP A 297 -13.48 6.32 5.04
CA ASP A 297 -12.58 7.23 4.33
C ASP A 297 -13.28 7.85 3.10
N ALA A 298 -14.01 7.04 2.33
CA ALA A 298 -14.85 7.52 1.23
C ALA A 298 -15.94 8.47 1.72
N LYS A 299 -16.64 8.10 2.81
CA LYS A 299 -17.68 8.94 3.42
C LYS A 299 -17.11 10.27 3.89
N TRP A 300 -15.95 10.27 4.54
CA TRP A 300 -15.29 11.49 4.98
C TRP A 300 -14.89 12.40 3.81
N PHE A 301 -14.34 11.85 2.74
CA PHE A 301 -14.10 12.61 1.50
C PHE A 301 -15.39 13.18 0.91
N PHE A 302 -16.45 12.38 0.83
CA PHE A 302 -17.74 12.83 0.33
C PHE A 302 -18.31 14.02 1.11
N GLU A 303 -18.17 14.00 2.44
CA GLU A 303 -18.69 15.03 3.32
C GLU A 303 -17.81 16.29 3.42
N GLN A 304 -16.48 16.13 3.36
CA GLN A 304 -15.56 17.22 3.70
C GLN A 304 -14.65 17.69 2.55
N LEU A 305 -14.43 16.90 1.50
CA LEU A 305 -13.45 17.25 0.46
C LEU A 305 -13.98 18.37 -0.45
N PRO A 306 -13.42 19.58 -0.41
CA PRO A 306 -13.95 20.72 -1.17
C PRO A 306 -13.77 20.56 -2.67
N THR A 307 -14.72 21.08 -3.46
CA THR A 307 -14.54 21.28 -4.91
C THR A 307 -13.36 22.23 -5.14
N GLY A 308 -12.55 21.94 -6.17
CA GLY A 308 -11.34 22.69 -6.51
C GLY A 308 -10.08 22.22 -5.78
N THR A 309 -10.19 21.30 -4.82
CA THR A 309 -9.01 20.73 -4.14
C THR A 309 -8.07 20.07 -5.16
N PRO A 310 -6.78 20.43 -5.20
CA PRO A 310 -5.81 19.81 -6.09
C PRO A 310 -5.67 18.31 -5.81
N VAL A 311 -5.58 17.52 -6.89
CA VAL A 311 -5.39 16.07 -6.85
C VAL A 311 -4.22 15.70 -7.77
N THR A 312 -3.17 15.11 -7.21
CA THR A 312 -2.02 14.59 -7.96
C THR A 312 -2.07 13.08 -7.99
N ILE A 313 -2.08 12.47 -9.18
CA ILE A 313 -2.04 11.01 -9.35
C ILE A 313 -0.66 10.62 -9.86
N ARG A 314 0.05 9.80 -9.07
CA ARG A 314 1.40 9.29 -9.37
C ARG A 314 1.37 7.77 -9.60
N ALA A 315 2.27 7.32 -10.46
CA ALA A 315 2.46 5.90 -10.77
C ALA A 315 3.02 5.13 -9.58
#